data_AF-A0A7C9BY78-F1
#
_entry.id   AF-A0A7C9BY78-F1
#
_cell.length_a   1.000
_cell.length_b   1.000
_cell.length_c   1.000
_cell.angle_alpha   90.00
_cell.angle_beta   90.00
_cell.angle_gamma   90.00
#
_symmetry.space_group_name_H-M   'P 1'
#
loop_
_entity.id
_entity.type
_entity.pdbx_description
1 polymer ?
#
loop_
_entity_poly.entity_id
_entity_poly.type
_entity_poly.pdbx_seq_one_letter_code
_entity_poly.pdbx_strand_id
1 'polypeptide(L)' 'MTIYVLPQPLSGAETVTIQQEQNGQMAECSMAVSEFLQYIAANEPELLMASLPSTLPSKAGIPWNNDGLLSIS' A
#
# COMPACT_ATOMS: atom_id res chain seq x y z
N MET A 1 -16.40 7.56 -6.97
CA MET A 1 -14.94 7.38 -6.80
C MET A 1 -14.41 6.82 -8.10
N THR A 2 -13.62 7.60 -8.85
CA THR A 2 -13.07 7.14 -10.12
C THR A 2 -11.81 6.34 -9.81
N ILE A 3 -11.85 5.03 -10.03
CA ILE A 3 -10.67 4.17 -9.93
C ILE A 3 -9.91 4.35 -11.25
N TYR A 4 -8.85 5.16 -11.23
CA TYR A 4 -7.92 5.20 -12.35
C TYR A 4 -7.24 3.84 -12.41
N VAL A 5 -7.42 3.12 -13.52
CA VAL A 5 -6.73 1.86 -13.74
C VAL A 5 -5.24 2.17 -13.77
N LEU A 6 -4.48 1.52 -12.88
CA LEU A 6 -3.03 1.65 -12.89
C LEU A 6 -2.51 1.20 -14.27
N PRO A 7 -1.55 1.91 -14.87
CA PRO A 7 -1.02 1.56 -16.19
C PRO A 7 -0.37 0.17 -16.23
N GLN A 8 0.03 -0.33 -15.05
CA GLN A 8 0.51 -1.68 -14.81
C GLN A 8 0.04 -2.16 -13.42
N PRO A 9 -0.14 -3.48 -13.20
CA PRO A 9 -0.36 -4.04 -11.87
C PRO A 9 0.73 -3.60 -10.88
N LEU A 10 0.37 -3.36 -9.61
CA LEU A 10 1.36 -3.22 -8.56
C LEU A 10 2.13 -4.55 -8.40
N SER A 11 3.44 -4.47 -8.46
CA SER A 11 4.34 -5.56 -8.10
C SER A 11 4.82 -5.45 -6.64
N GLY A 12 4.62 -4.28 -6.02
CA GLY A 12 5.16 -3.93 -4.71
C GLY A 12 6.57 -3.32 -4.79
N ALA A 13 7.28 -3.51 -5.90
CA ALA A 13 8.61 -2.94 -6.13
C ALA A 13 8.57 -1.50 -6.67
N GLU A 14 7.38 -0.99 -7.01
CA GLU A 14 7.23 0.40 -7.43
C GLU A 14 7.72 1.35 -6.33
N THR A 15 8.32 2.46 -6.73
CA THR A 15 8.74 3.50 -5.80
C THR A 15 7.58 4.42 -5.50
N VAL A 16 7.31 4.64 -4.21
CA VAL A 16 6.42 5.69 -3.72
C VAL A 16 7.25 6.78 -3.05
N THR A 17 6.93 8.04 -3.37
CA THR A 17 7.52 9.21 -2.70
C THR A 17 6.50 9.78 -1.73
N ILE A 18 6.90 9.92 -0.47
CA ILE A 18 6.13 10.59 0.57
C ILE A 18 6.86 11.84 1.04
N GLN A 19 6.10 12.80 1.54
CA GLN A 19 6.65 13.93 2.27
C GLN A 19 6.58 13.63 3.76
N GLN A 20 7.73 13.67 4.43
CA GLN A 20 7.85 13.42 5.86
C GLN A 20 8.60 14.57 6.52
N GLU A 21 8.15 14.97 7.70
CA GLU A 21 8.92 15.90 8.53
C GLU A 21 10.12 15.18 9.14
N GLN A 22 11.32 15.66 8.84
CA GLN A 22 12.58 15.19 9.39
C GLN A 22 13.33 16.39 9.97
N ASN A 23 13.60 16.34 11.29
CA ASN A 23 14.31 17.40 12.00
C ASN A 23 13.68 18.80 11.83
N GLY A 24 12.35 18.89 11.82
CA GLY A 24 11.64 20.16 11.68
C GLY A 24 11.56 20.71 10.25
N GLN A 25 11.98 19.92 9.24
CA GLN A 25 11.89 20.27 7.83
C GLN A 25 11.16 19.18 7.05
N MET A 26 10.37 19.59 6.05
CA MET A 26 9.74 18.63 5.14
C MET A 26 10.78 18.09 4.16
N ALA A 27 10.91 16.77 4.12
CA ALA A 27 11.80 16.05 3.21
C ALA A 27 10.99 15.06 2.36
N GLU A 28 11.41 14.88 1.11
CA GLU A 28 10.88 13.82 0.25
C GLU A 28 11.65 12.53 0.50
N CYS A 29 10.92 11.47 0.82
CA CYS A 29 11.47 10.14 1.07
C CYS A 29 10.85 9.17 0.08
N SER A 30 11.68 8.30 -0.49
CA SER A 30 11.24 7.28 -1.44
C SER A 30 11.47 5.90 -0.85
N MET A 31 10.49 5.01 -1.02
CA MET A 31 10.56 3.60 -0.59
C MET A 31 9.76 2.72 -1.54
N ALA A 32 9.88 1.41 -1.40
CA ALA A 32 9.04 0.49 -2.16
C ALA A 32 7.57 0.56 -1.68
N VAL A 33 6.61 0.41 -2.59
CA VAL A 33 5.18 0.36 -2.25
C VAL A 33 4.90 -0.74 -1.24
N SER A 34 5.55 -1.89 -1.35
CA SER A 34 5.43 -2.98 -0.38
C SER A 34 5.86 -2.55 1.03
N GLU A 35 6.95 -1.80 1.16
CA GLU A 35 7.44 -1.30 2.46
C GLU A 35 6.49 -0.26 3.03
N PHE A 36 6.02 0.67 2.20
CA PHE A 36 5.05 1.68 2.62
C PHE A 36 3.75 1.06 3.13
N LEU A 37 3.22 0.08 2.39
CA LEU A 37 2.03 -0.67 2.76
C LEU A 37 2.22 -1.43 4.08
N GLN A 38 3.39 -2.04 4.31
CA GLN A 38 3.73 -2.65 5.60
C GLN A 38 3.81 -1.62 6.72
N TYR A 39 4.35 -0.43 6.47
CA TYR A 39 4.41 0.64 7.47
C TYR A 39 3.02 1.09 7.90
N ILE A 40 2.09 1.27 6.96
CA ILE A 40 0.69 1.58 7.28
C ILE A 40 0.07 0.43 8.08
N ALA A 41 0.25 -0.81 7.62
CA ALA A 41 -0.27 -1.98 8.32
C ALA A 41 0.27 -2.13 9.75
N ALA A 42 1.53 -1.75 9.99
CA ALA A 42 2.14 -1.84 11.32
C ALA A 42 1.61 -0.80 12.30
N ASN A 43 1.20 0.37 11.82
CA ASN A 43 0.72 1.47 12.67
C ASN A 43 -0.80 1.40 12.90
N GLU A 44 -1.57 1.03 11.87
CA GLU A 44 -3.04 1.00 11.92
C GLU A 44 -3.58 -0.28 11.25
N PRO A 45 -3.24 -1.48 11.76
CA PRO A 45 -3.54 -2.76 11.11
C PRO A 45 -5.04 -2.97 10.92
N GLU A 46 -5.85 -2.70 11.94
CA GLU A 46 -7.28 -2.97 11.90
C GLU A 46 -8.02 -2.11 10.88
N LEU A 47 -7.70 -0.82 10.82
CA LEU A 47 -8.32 0.13 9.89
C LEU A 47 -7.96 -0.18 8.44
N LEU A 48 -6.69 -0.50 8.18
CA LEU A 48 -6.25 -0.88 6.83
C LEU A 48 -6.89 -2.20 6.42
N MET A 49 -6.80 -3.24 7.25
CA MET A 49 -7.32 -4.57 6.93
C MET A 49 -8.83 -4.60 6.73
N ALA A 50 -9.60 -3.79 7.47
CA ALA A 50 -11.05 -3.67 7.31
C ALA A 50 -11.46 -2.98 6.00
N SER A 51 -10.57 -2.17 5.41
CA SER A 51 -10.83 -1.46 4.15
C SER A 51 -10.54 -2.30 2.90
N LEU A 52 -9.86 -3.43 3.06
CA LEU A 52 -9.40 -4.28 1.96
C LEU A 52 -10.35 -5.46 1.70
N PRO A 53 -10.43 -5.93 0.44
CA PRO A 53 -11.16 -7.17 0.14
C PRO A 53 -10.49 -8.36 0.82
N SER A 54 -11.28 -9.28 1.35
CA SER A 54 -10.81 -10.55 1.95
C SER A 54 -10.80 -11.72 0.97
N THR A 55 -11.32 -11.52 -0.24
CA THR A 55 -11.28 -12.52 -1.33
C THR A 55 -10.17 -12.13 -2.31
N LEU A 56 -9.35 -13.09 -2.72
CA LEU A 56 -8.29 -12.89 -3.71
C LEU A 56 -8.86 -12.19 -4.96
N PRO A 57 -8.37 -10.97 -5.28
CA PRO A 57 -8.80 -10.27 -6.48
C PRO A 57 -8.42 -11.04 -7.74
N SER A 58 -9.35 -11.10 -8.71
CA SER A 58 -9.10 -11.74 -10.01
C SER A 58 -8.17 -10.94 -10.94
N LYS A 59 -7.88 -9.69 -10.59
CA LYS A 59 -6.94 -8.82 -11.28
C LYS A 59 -5.67 -8.70 -10.45
N ALA A 60 -4.51 -8.85 -11.09
CA ALA A 60 -3.20 -8.67 -10.46
C ALA A 60 -3.00 -7.23 -9.97
N GLY A 61 -2.18 -7.06 -8.95
CA GLY A 61 -1.75 -5.74 -8.46
C GLY A 61 -2.75 -5.03 -7.56
N ILE A 62 -3.72 -5.75 -7.01
CA ILE A 62 -4.72 -5.19 -6.08
C ILE A 62 -4.34 -5.60 -4.65
N PRO A 63 -4.12 -4.64 -3.73
CA PRO A 63 -3.94 -4.93 -2.32
C PRO A 63 -5.18 -5.62 -1.75
N TRP A 64 -4.97 -6.67 -0.95
CA TRP A 64 -6.06 -7.43 -0.32
C TRP A 64 -5.62 -8.01 1.03
N ASN A 65 -6.61 -8.35 1.85
CA ASN A 65 -6.42 -8.96 3.17
C ASN A 65 -6.45 -10.49 3.01
N ASN A 66 -5.27 -11.11 3.04
CA ASN A 66 -5.10 -12.56 2.98
C ASN A 66 -5.05 -13.13 4.40
N ASP A 67 -6.24 -13.35 4.99
CA ASP A 67 -6.38 -13.92 6.34
C ASP A 67 -5.53 -13.20 7.41
N GLY A 68 -5.52 -11.86 7.38
CA GLY A 68 -4.77 -11.00 8.29
C GLY A 68 -3.39 -10.57 7.77
N LEU A 69 -2.98 -11.06 6.59
CA LEU A 69 -1.74 -10.69 5.94
C LEU A 69 -2.02 -9.75 4.75
N LEU A 70 -1.41 -8.57 4.76
CA LEU A 70 -1.46 -7.66 3.62
C LEU A 70 -0.72 -8.26 2.42
N SER A 71 -1.43 -8.47 1.33
CA SER A 71 -0.91 -9.09 0.11
C SER A 71 -1.28 -8.29 -1.14
N ILE A 72 -0.57 -8.51 -2.24
CA ILE A 72 -0.89 -8.00 -3.57
C ILE A 72 -1.16 -9.21 -4.47
N SER A 73 -2.26 -9.19 -5.23
CA SER A 73 -2.68 -10.28 -6.13
C SER A 73 -1.78 -10.48 -7.36
#